data_AF-A0A6L8BAP8-F1
#
_entry.id   AF-A0A6L8BAP8-F1
#
_cell.length_a   1.000
_cell.length_b   1.000
_cell.length_c   1.000
_cell.angle_alpha   90.00
_cell.angle_beta   90.00
_cell.angle_gamma   90.00
#
_symmetry.space_group_name_H-M   'P 1'
#
loop_
_entity.id
_entity.type
_entity.pdbx_description
1 polymer ?
#
loop_
_entity_poly.entity_id
_entity_poly.type
_entity_poly.pdbx_seq_one_letter_code
_entity_poly.pdbx_strand_id
1 'polypeptide(L)'
;MPMVFACSVSHTPGIRAWADAPPADQKERFYAGYDDLRERLWAAQPDTILIISSEHFANFFLDCMPAFAIGQAQRYFGPIEPW
;
A
#
# COMPACT_ATOMS: atom_id res chain seq x y z
N MET A 1 1.97 -22.23 9.48
CA MET A 1 2.67 -21.02 8.98
C MET A 1 2.44 -19.91 9.98
N PRO A 2 3.50 -19.35 10.60
CA PRO A 2 3.38 -18.24 11.54
C PRO A 2 3.33 -16.88 10.81
N MET A 3 2.78 -15.86 11.46
CA MET A 3 2.99 -14.47 11.06
C MET A 3 4.41 -14.06 11.46
N VAL A 4 5.22 -13.68 10.48
CA VAL A 4 6.63 -13.29 10.69
C VAL A 4 6.82 -11.77 10.69
N PHE A 5 5.84 -11.01 10.20
CA PHE A 5 5.93 -9.57 10.05
C PHE A 5 4.53 -8.92 10.08
N ALA A 6 4.45 -7.72 10.66
CA ALA A 6 3.26 -6.88 10.63
C ALA A 6 3.67 -5.40 10.63
N CYS A 7 2.99 -4.58 9.83
CA CYS A 7 3.23 -3.15 9.75
C CYS A 7 1.98 -2.40 9.27
N SER A 8 2.01 -1.07 9.36
CA SER A 8 1.04 -0.18 8.73
C SER A 8 1.76 0.99 8.08
N VAL A 9 1.26 1.45 6.94
CA VAL A 9 1.79 2.60 6.20
C VAL A 9 0.66 3.43 5.63
N SER A 10 0.95 4.69 5.32
CA SER A 10 0.04 5.51 4.52
C SER A 10 -0.01 4.98 3.07
N HIS A 11 -1.16 5.10 2.42
CA HIS A 11 -1.36 4.76 1.00
C HIS A 11 -1.91 5.94 0.19
N THR A 12 -1.71 7.18 0.66
CA THR A 12 -2.27 8.36 0.00
C THR A 12 -1.66 8.50 -1.40
N PRO A 13 -2.45 8.85 -2.43
CA PRO A 13 -1.95 8.90 -3.80
C PRO A 13 -0.85 9.95 -3.98
N GLY A 14 -0.84 11.01 -3.15
CA GLY A 14 0.17 12.07 -3.18
C GLY A 14 1.60 11.59 -2.94
N ILE A 15 1.79 10.43 -2.31
CA ILE A 15 3.11 9.78 -2.16
C ILE A 15 3.75 9.51 -3.52
N ARG A 16 2.94 9.26 -4.56
CA ARG A 16 3.40 8.98 -5.93
C ARG A 16 3.08 10.12 -6.88
N ALA A 17 1.85 10.64 -6.83
CA ALA A 17 1.34 11.66 -7.74
C ALA A 17 2.05 13.02 -7.59
N TRP A 18 2.44 13.39 -6.37
CA TRP A 18 3.00 14.72 -6.05
C TRP A 18 4.22 14.60 -5.14
N ALA A 19 5.13 13.68 -5.46
CA ALA A 19 6.29 13.36 -4.64
C ALA A 19 7.23 14.56 -4.36
N ASP A 20 7.17 15.60 -5.21
CA ASP A 20 7.99 16.82 -5.10
C ASP A 20 7.23 18.02 -4.51
N ALA A 21 5.96 17.86 -4.13
CA ALA A 21 5.19 18.91 -3.47
C ALA A 21 5.70 19.28 -2.06
N PRO A 22 6.14 18.34 -1.20
CA PRO A 22 6.66 18.71 0.12
C PRO A 22 8.10 19.24 0.03
N PRO A 23 8.56 20.01 1.05
CA PRO A 23 9.98 20.32 1.22
C PRO A 23 10.86 19.06 1.17
N ALA A 24 12.08 19.19 0.63
CA ALA A 24 12.99 18.06 0.41
C ALA A 24 13.30 17.29 1.70
N ASP A 25 13.52 17.98 2.81
CA ASP A 25 13.80 17.37 4.11
C ASP A 25 12.60 16.55 4.62
N GLN A 26 11.38 17.02 4.40
CA GLN A 26 10.16 16.29 4.75
C GLN A 26 9.98 15.04 3.88
N LYS A 27 10.24 15.17 2.57
CA LYS A 27 10.22 14.07 1.62
C LYS A 27 11.21 12.98 2.03
N GLU A 28 12.46 13.36 2.29
CA GLU A 28 13.54 12.44 2.66
C GLU A 28 13.21 11.68 3.94
N ARG A 29 12.76 12.37 5.00
CA ARG A 29 12.35 11.70 6.26
C ARG A 29 11.20 10.72 6.04
N PHE A 30 10.24 11.06 5.17
CA PHE A 30 9.13 10.18 4.86
C PHE A 30 9.60 8.90 4.16
N TYR A 31 10.40 9.01 3.10
CA TYR A 31 10.90 7.83 2.37
C TYR A 31 11.90 7.02 3.19
N ALA A 32 12.71 7.63 4.05
CA ALA A 32 13.59 6.90 4.97
C ALA A 32 12.80 5.90 5.85
N GLY A 33 11.60 6.28 6.30
CA GLY A 33 10.72 5.35 7.02
C GLY A 33 10.23 4.16 6.19
N TYR A 34 10.00 4.36 4.88
CA TYR A 34 9.68 3.25 3.97
C TYR A 34 10.90 2.37 3.69
N ASP A 35 12.11 2.94 3.65
CA ASP A 35 13.35 2.18 3.50
C ASP A 35 13.61 1.28 4.71
N ASP A 36 13.47 1.80 5.94
CA ASP A 36 13.56 1.00 7.15
C ASP A 36 12.54 -0.14 7.17
N LEU A 37 11.30 0.15 6.74
CA LEU A 37 10.25 -0.85 6.64
C LEU A 37 10.58 -1.92 5.61
N ARG A 38 11.09 -1.50 4.44
CA ARG A 38 11.54 -2.39 3.36
C ARG A 38 12.58 -3.36 3.91
N GLU A 39 13.63 -2.86 4.55
CA GLU A 39 14.69 -3.70 5.11
C GLU A 39 14.16 -4.74 6.11
N ARG A 40 13.26 -4.33 7.01
CA ARG A 40 12.65 -5.23 7.99
C ARG A 40 11.75 -6.29 7.34
N LEU A 41 10.99 -5.92 6.31
CA LEU A 41 10.16 -6.85 5.54
C LEU A 41 11.02 -7.89 4.81
N TRP A 42 12.09 -7.46 4.15
CA TRP A 42 13.03 -8.37 3.46
C TRP A 42 13.71 -9.33 4.44
N ALA A 43 14.13 -8.84 5.60
CA ALA A 43 14.74 -9.69 6.64
C ALA A 43 13.77 -10.74 7.21
N ALA A 44 12.46 -10.44 7.23
CA ALA A 44 11.45 -11.37 7.73
C ALA A 44 11.11 -12.51 6.74
N GLN A 45 11.51 -12.39 5.47
CA GLN A 45 11.32 -13.39 4.41
C GLN A 45 9.91 -14.03 4.36
N PRO A 46 8.83 -13.24 4.22
CA PRO A 46 7.48 -13.81 4.14
C PRO A 46 7.24 -14.52 2.80
N ASP A 47 6.60 -15.69 2.84
CA ASP A 47 6.13 -16.40 1.64
C ASP A 47 4.90 -15.73 1.00
N THR A 48 4.12 -14.96 1.78
CA THR A 48 2.87 -14.32 1.35
C THR A 48 2.63 -13.04 2.14
N ILE A 49 2.07 -12.03 1.48
CA ILE A 49 1.69 -10.75 2.08
C ILE A 49 0.17 -10.60 2.01
N LEU A 50 -0.47 -10.38 3.17
CA LEU A 50 -1.85 -9.94 3.25
C LEU A 50 -1.90 -8.42 3.34
N ILE A 51 -2.45 -7.77 2.31
CA ILE A 51 -2.65 -6.32 2.28
C ILE A 51 -4.09 -6.01 2.70
N ILE A 52 -4.25 -5.25 3.77
CA ILE A 52 -5.55 -4.74 4.22
C ILE A 52 -5.59 -3.24 3.87
N SER A 53 -6.54 -2.85 3.03
CA SER A 53 -6.71 -1.48 2.58
C SER A 53 -8.18 -1.16 2.44
N SER A 54 -8.52 0.12 2.51
CA SER A 54 -9.78 0.63 1.99
C SER A 54 -9.76 0.68 0.47
N GLU A 55 -10.96 0.68 -0.09
CA GLU A 55 -11.22 0.90 -1.50
C GLU A 55 -11.66 2.37 -1.69
N HIS A 56 -11.30 2.99 -2.82
CA HIS A 56 -11.56 4.42 -3.13
C HIS A 56 -12.33 4.64 -4.45
N PHE A 57 -13.38 3.86 -4.68
CA PHE A 57 -14.27 3.85 -5.83
C PHE A 57 -13.62 3.49 -7.18
N ALA A 58 -12.57 2.69 -7.16
CA ALA A 58 -11.94 2.11 -8.34
C ALA A 58 -12.59 0.79 -8.76
N ASN A 59 -13.00 -0.05 -7.80
CA ASN A 59 -13.60 -1.38 -8.07
C ASN A 59 -15.02 -1.56 -7.53
N PHE A 60 -15.40 -0.84 -6.47
CA PHE A 60 -16.72 -0.93 -5.83
C PHE A 60 -17.39 0.45 -5.85
N PHE A 61 -18.69 0.47 -6.16
CA PHE A 61 -19.49 1.69 -6.25
C PHE A 61 -20.71 1.61 -5.34
N LEU A 62 -21.53 2.66 -5.38
CA LEU A 62 -22.68 2.83 -4.48
C LEU A 62 -23.73 1.70 -4.57
N ASP A 63 -23.74 0.96 -5.67
CA ASP A 63 -24.62 -0.19 -5.91
C ASP A 63 -24.05 -1.52 -5.39
N CYS A 64 -22.76 -1.59 -5.06
CA CYS A 64 -22.09 -2.78 -4.54
C CYS A 64 -20.91 -2.41 -3.63
N MET A 65 -21.21 -2.22 -2.34
CA MET A 65 -20.24 -1.79 -1.32
C MET A 65 -20.19 -2.79 -0.14
N PRO A 66 -19.43 -3.89 -0.27
CA PRO A 66 -19.34 -4.88 0.79
C PRO A 66 -18.55 -4.34 2.00
N ALA A 67 -18.92 -4.76 3.21
CA ALA A 67 -18.15 -4.42 4.43
C ALA A 67 -16.71 -5.00 4.39
N PHE A 68 -16.55 -6.17 3.78
CA PHE A 68 -15.26 -6.81 3.54
C PHE A 68 -15.25 -7.44 2.15
N ALA A 69 -14.14 -7.29 1.44
CA ALA A 69 -13.86 -7.97 0.18
C ALA A 69 -12.50 -8.65 0.26
N ILE A 70 -12.40 -9.86 -0.31
CA ILE A 70 -11.14 -10.59 -0.45
C ILE A 70 -10.89 -10.88 -1.92
N GLY A 71 -9.79 -10.36 -2.44
CA GLY A 71 -9.35 -10.67 -3.79
C GLY A 71 -8.86 -12.13 -3.87
N GLN A 72 -9.37 -12.88 -4.85
CA GLN A 72 -8.97 -14.28 -5.12
C GLN A 72 -8.33 -14.48 -6.50
N ALA A 73 -8.10 -13.40 -7.25
CA ALA A 73 -7.47 -13.47 -8.57
C ALA A 73 -5.98 -13.84 -8.46
N GLN A 74 -5.47 -14.55 -9.46
CA GLN A 74 -4.03 -14.87 -9.54
C GLN A 74 -3.16 -13.63 -9.75
N ARG A 75 -3.71 -12.58 -10.37
CA ARG A 75 -3.01 -11.33 -10.70
C ARG A 75 -3.97 -10.15 -10.61
N TYR A 76 -3.43 -9.00 -10.20
CA TYR A 76 -4.10 -7.70 -10.22
C TYR A 76 -3.28 -6.74 -11.08
N PHE A 77 -3.96 -5.79 -11.72
CA PHE A 77 -3.34 -4.77 -12.56
C PHE A 77 -3.66 -3.40 -12.00
N GLY A 78 -2.71 -2.48 -12.14
CA GLY A 78 -2.88 -1.09 -11.73
C GLY A 78 -1.59 -0.27 -11.97
N PRO A 79 -1.59 1.01 -11.59
CA PRO A 79 -2.74 1.76 -11.08
C PRO A 79 -3.82 1.97 -12.16
N ILE A 80 -5.07 2.11 -11.74
CA ILE A 80 -6.19 2.41 -12.65
C ILE A 80 -6.20 3.91 -12.95
N GLU A 81 -5.73 4.70 -11.98
CA GLU A 81 -5.65 6.13 -12.05
C GLU A 81 -4.34 6.62 -12.69
N PRO A 82 -4.35 7.78 -13.37
CA PRO A 82 -3.26 8.19 -14.28
C PRO A 82 -2.04 8.84 -13.60
N TRP A 83 -1.84 8.63 -12.30
CA TRP A 83 -0.78 9.30 -11.52
C TRP A 83 0.45 8.44 -11.24
#